data_AF-A0A3G5FHY2-F1
#
_entry.id   AF-A0A3G5FHY2-F1
#
_cell.length_a   1.000
_cell.length_b   1.000
_cell.length_c   1.000
_cell.angle_alpha   90.00
_cell.angle_beta   90.00
_cell.angle_gamma   90.00
#
_symmetry.space_group_name_H-M   'P 1'
#
loop_
_entity.id
_entity.type
_entity.pdbx_description
1 polymer ?
#
loop_
_entity_poly.entity_id
_entity_poly.type
_entity_poly.pdbx_seq_one_letter_code
_entity_poly.pdbx_strand_id
1 'polypeptide(L)'
;MEMKDFLKTSKSVIRDFISEQHSDKNEEMPEFHIHTVWASKTLQNNKALLSTTLSDDMYYESTYDGDNGEIYVDAYNKVKTLSRKV
;
A
#
# COMPACT_ATOMS: atom_id res chain seq x y z
N MET A 1 8.01 -13.24 7.37
CA MET A 1 8.55 -11.87 7.56
C MET A 1 7.94 -11.23 8.80
N GLU A 2 8.72 -10.47 9.57
CA GLU A 2 8.21 -9.70 10.70
C GLU A 2 7.39 -8.49 10.24
N MET A 3 6.37 -8.09 11.01
CA MET A 3 5.40 -7.05 10.61
C MET A 3 6.10 -5.72 10.26
N LYS A 4 7.11 -5.33 11.03
CA LYS A 4 7.86 -4.09 10.79
C LYS A 4 8.58 -4.11 9.43
N ASP A 5 9.20 -5.24 9.09
CA ASP A 5 9.94 -5.40 7.83
C ASP A 5 8.97 -5.53 6.65
N PHE A 6 7.84 -6.20 6.86
CA PHE A 6 6.75 -6.26 5.88
C PHE A 6 6.24 -4.86 5.55
N LEU A 7 5.84 -4.08 6.54
CA LEU A 7 5.33 -2.72 6.31
C LEU A 7 6.37 -1.80 5.66
N LYS A 8 7.65 -1.95 6.02
CA LYS A 8 8.74 -1.21 5.36
C LYS A 8 8.84 -1.59 3.89
N THR A 9 8.84 -2.89 3.59
CA THR A 9 8.94 -3.41 2.22
C THR A 9 7.72 -3.00 1.39
N SER A 10 6.50 -3.17 1.91
CA SER A 10 5.27 -2.74 1.24
C SER A 10 5.28 -1.27 0.87
N LYS A 11 5.75 -0.39 1.77
CA LYS A 11 5.86 1.05 1.49
C LYS A 11 6.88 1.35 0.40
N SER A 12 7.99 0.59 0.34
CA SER A 12 8.97 0.72 -0.75
C SER A 12 8.34 0.36 -2.09
N VAL A 13 7.72 -0.83 -2.18
CA VAL A 13 7.09 -1.32 -3.42
C VAL A 13 6.03 -0.34 -3.94
N ILE A 14 5.18 0.18 -3.05
CA ILE A 14 4.16 1.18 -3.43
C ILE A 14 4.80 2.48 -3.89
N ARG A 15 5.88 2.93 -3.23
CA ARG A 15 6.60 4.15 -3.63
C ARG A 15 7.25 4.00 -5.00
N ASP A 16 7.84 2.85 -5.28
CA ASP A 16 8.46 2.53 -6.56
C ASP A 16 7.39 2.52 -7.66
N PHE A 17 6.27 1.83 -7.43
CA PHE A 17 5.11 1.84 -8.35
C PHE A 17 4.62 3.26 -8.66
N ILE A 18 4.42 4.11 -7.65
CA ILE A 18 3.97 5.50 -7.86
C ILE A 18 5.03 6.30 -8.63
N SER A 19 6.31 6.11 -8.32
CA SER A 19 7.41 6.82 -8.98
C SER A 19 7.50 6.47 -10.47
N GLU A 20 7.30 5.20 -10.82
CA GLU A 20 7.23 4.74 -12.22
C GLU A 20 6.07 5.39 -12.96
N GLN A 21 4.87 5.43 -12.36
CA GLN A 21 3.69 6.06 -12.96
C GLN A 21 3.84 7.56 -13.23
N HIS A 22 4.61 8.28 -12.39
CA HIS A 22 4.91 9.71 -12.62
C HIS A 22 6.03 9.93 -13.64
N SER A 23 7.05 9.06 -13.64
CA SER A 23 8.16 9.12 -14.61
C SER A 23 7.65 8.97 -16.04
N ASP A 24 6.70 8.05 -16.27
CA ASP A 24 6.06 7.85 -17.57
C ASP A 24 5.30 9.09 -18.07
N LYS A 25 4.88 9.98 -17.17
CA LYS A 25 4.14 11.21 -17.49
C LYS A 25 5.04 12.43 -17.65
N ASN A 26 6.36 12.31 -17.45
CA ASN A 26 7.30 13.44 -17.36
C ASN A 26 6.85 14.50 -16.33
N GLU A 27 6.17 14.07 -15.26
CA GLU A 27 5.74 14.95 -14.18
C GLU A 27 6.72 14.87 -13.01
N GLU A 28 6.95 15.99 -12.34
CA GLU A 28 7.71 16.00 -11.08
C GLU A 28 6.95 15.21 -10.01
N MET A 29 7.63 14.30 -9.31
CA MET A 29 6.99 13.49 -8.28
C MET A 29 6.60 14.40 -7.09
N PRO A 30 5.31 14.49 -6.74
CA PRO A 30 4.90 15.27 -5.57
C PRO A 30 5.46 14.67 -4.28
N GLU A 31 5.64 15.49 -3.26
CA GLU A 31 5.96 14.98 -1.93
C GLU A 31 4.73 14.27 -1.34
N PHE A 32 4.90 13.00 -0.94
CA PHE A 32 3.84 12.24 -0.30
C PHE A 32 4.36 11.25 0.74
N HIS A 33 3.46 10.92 1.67
CA HIS A 33 3.67 9.91 2.70
C HIS A 33 2.74 8.71 2.49
N ILE A 34 3.19 7.54 2.96
CA ILE A 34 2.41 6.29 2.93
C ILE A 34 2.03 5.90 4.35
N HIS A 35 0.73 5.86 4.61
CA HIS A 35 0.14 5.53 5.89
C HIS A 35 -0.39 4.10 5.89
N THR A 36 -0.18 3.39 6.98
CA THR A 36 -0.79 2.07 7.22
C THR A 36 -2.17 2.30 7.82
N VAL A 37 -3.21 1.90 7.11
CA VAL A 37 -4.61 2.02 7.55
C VAL A 37 -4.92 0.91 8.54
N TRP A 38 -4.57 -0.32 8.18
CA TRP A 38 -4.58 -1.48 9.08
C TRP A 38 -3.59 -2.52 8.59
N ALA A 39 -3.17 -3.40 9.49
CA ALA A 39 -2.33 -4.53 9.17
C ALA A 39 -2.67 -5.72 10.07
N SER A 40 -2.44 -6.93 9.58
CA SER A 40 -2.59 -8.17 10.32
C SER A 40 -1.54 -9.19 9.90
N LYS A 41 -1.17 -10.06 10.85
CA LYS A 41 -0.29 -11.20 10.63
C LYS A 41 -1.00 -12.46 11.10
N THR A 42 -1.02 -13.47 10.25
CA THR A 42 -1.53 -14.80 10.58
C THR A 42 -0.50 -15.83 10.16
N LEU A 43 0.10 -16.52 11.13
CA LEU A 43 1.20 -17.46 10.89
C LEU A 43 2.36 -16.78 10.13
N GLN A 44 2.79 -17.34 9.00
CA GLN A 44 3.83 -16.76 8.14
C GLN A 44 3.36 -15.61 7.22
N ASN A 45 2.04 -15.38 7.11
CA ASN A 45 1.46 -14.42 6.17
C ASN A 45 1.22 -13.05 6.81
N ASN A 46 1.47 -11.97 6.05
CA ASN A 46 1.11 -10.62 6.46
C ASN A 46 0.19 -9.97 5.41
N LYS A 47 -0.72 -9.13 5.87
CA LYS A 47 -1.58 -8.32 4.99
C LYS A 47 -1.75 -6.93 5.57
N ALA A 48 -1.71 -5.90 4.72
CA ALA A 48 -1.93 -4.53 5.13
C ALA A 48 -2.66 -3.73 4.06
N LEU A 49 -3.53 -2.84 4.50
CA LEU A 49 -4.09 -1.78 3.67
C LEU A 49 -3.31 -0.50 3.94
N LEU A 50 -2.85 0.13 2.87
CA LEU A 50 -2.08 1.36 2.88
C LEU A 50 -2.77 2.43 2.05
N SER A 51 -2.51 3.69 2.39
CA SER A 51 -3.00 4.87 1.67
C SER A 51 -1.87 5.89 1.53
N THR A 52 -1.98 6.76 0.54
CA THR A 52 -1.04 7.86 0.30
C THR A 52 -1.69 9.19 0.71
N THR A 53 -0.87 10.23 0.86
CA THR A 53 -1.35 11.61 0.97
C THR A 53 -1.63 12.25 -0.39
N LEU A 54 -1.51 11.49 -1.49
CA LEU A 54 -1.85 11.97 -2.83
C LEU A 54 -3.37 12.17 -2.92
N SER A 55 -3.79 13.14 -3.73
CA SER A 55 -5.20 13.42 -3.98
C SER A 55 -5.79 12.52 -5.09
N ASP A 56 -5.28 11.29 -5.22
CA ASP A 56 -5.64 10.32 -6.25
C ASP A 56 -6.71 9.31 -5.79
N ASP A 57 -7.17 9.42 -4.55
CA ASP A 57 -8.14 8.53 -3.93
C ASP A 57 -7.73 7.03 -3.97
N MET A 58 -6.43 6.75 -3.91
CA MET A 58 -5.90 5.39 -3.99
C MET A 58 -5.75 4.70 -2.63
N TYR A 59 -6.08 3.40 -2.62
CA TYR A 59 -5.67 2.45 -1.58
C TYR A 59 -4.81 1.33 -2.19
N TYR A 60 -3.89 0.83 -1.39
CA TYR A 60 -3.00 -0.26 -1.77
C TYR A 60 -3.10 -1.38 -0.75
N GLU A 61 -3.45 -2.58 -1.20
CA GLU A 61 -3.43 -3.78 -0.37
C GLU A 61 -2.15 -4.54 -0.65
N SER A 62 -1.27 -4.62 0.36
CA SER A 62 -0.06 -5.44 0.26
C SER A 62 -0.29 -6.76 0.97
N THR A 63 0.14 -7.85 0.34
CA THR A 63 0.10 -9.18 0.93
C THR A 63 1.47 -9.82 0.81
N TYR A 64 1.95 -10.38 1.92
CA TYR A 64 3.11 -11.25 1.95
C TYR A 64 2.66 -12.68 2.17
N ASP A 65 2.88 -13.52 1.15
CA ASP A 65 2.76 -14.96 1.23
C ASP A 65 4.06 -15.52 1.82
N GLY A 66 3.99 -16.01 3.06
CA GLY A 66 5.14 -16.55 3.75
C GLY A 66 5.50 -17.98 3.35
N ASP A 67 4.60 -18.71 2.69
CA ASP A 67 4.87 -20.04 2.16
C ASP A 67 5.72 -19.95 0.88
N ASN A 68 5.37 -19.01 0.01
CA ASN A 68 6.09 -18.76 -1.24
C ASN A 68 7.21 -17.71 -1.10
N GLY A 69 7.20 -16.92 -0.03
CA GLY A 69 8.17 -15.84 0.19
C GLY A 69 7.96 -14.62 -0.70
N GLU A 70 6.73 -14.39 -1.18
CA GLU A 70 6.39 -13.38 -2.19
C GLU A 70 5.58 -12.23 -1.61
N ILE A 71 5.78 -11.03 -2.13
CA ILE A 71 4.93 -9.86 -1.87
C ILE A 71 4.23 -9.46 -3.15
N TYR A 72 2.93 -9.26 -3.08
CA TYR A 72 2.14 -8.62 -4.13
C TYR A 72 1.36 -7.43 -3.57
N VAL A 73 1.03 -6.50 -4.46
CA VAL A 73 0.30 -5.27 -4.14
C VAL A 73 -0.85 -5.13 -5.12
N ASP A 74 -2.07 -5.07 -4.59
CA ASP A 74 -3.26 -4.71 -5.33
C ASP A 74 -3.55 -3.21 -5.14
N ALA A 75 -3.87 -2.51 -6.23
CA ALA A 75 -4.15 -1.07 -6.22
C ALA A 75 -5.64 -0.81 -6.50
N TYR A 76 -6.28 0.00 -5.66
CA TYR A 76 -7.72 0.26 -5.72
C TYR A 76 -8.02 1.76 -5.74
N ASN A 77 -8.95 2.16 -6.61
CA ASN A 77 -9.57 3.48 -6.55
C ASN A 77 -10.73 3.48 -5.55
N LYS A 78 -10.69 4.39 -4.59
CA LYS A 78 -11.76 4.58 -3.62
C LYS A 78 -12.96 5.25 -4.27
N VAL A 79 -14.11 4.59 -4.23
CA VAL A 79 -15.36 5.14 -4.81
C VAL A 79 -16.03 6.15 -3.86
N LYS A 80 -16.21 5.81 -2.58
CA LYS A 80 -16.80 6.70 -1.55
C LYS A 80 -16.55 6.16 -0.14
N THR A 81 -16.57 7.05 0.85
CA THR A 81 -16.70 6.66 2.27
C THR A 81 -18.14 6.84 2.72
N LEU A 82 -18.71 5.82 3.36
CA LEU A 82 -19.99 5.90 4.06
C LEU A 82 -19.73 5.76 5.56
N SER A 83 -20.31 6.64 6.36
CA SER A 83 -20.22 6.58 7.82
C SER A 83 -21.63 6.55 8.43
N ARG A 84 -21.82 5.68 9.42
CA ARG A 84 -23.08 5.57 10.17
C ARG A 84 -22.75 5.20 11.62
N LYS A 85 -23.35 5.90 12.57
CA LYS A 85 -23.31 5.50 13.97
C LYS A 85 -24.24 4.30 14.16
N VAL A 86 -23.72 3.23 14.76
CA VAL A 86 -24.45 2.01 15.12
C VAL A 86 -24.64 1.99 16.61
#